data_AF-F4RJ29-F1
#
_entry.id   AF-F4RJ29-F1
#
_cell.length_a   1.000
_cell.length_b   1.000
_cell.length_c   1.000
_cell.angle_alpha   90.00
_cell.angle_beta   90.00
_cell.angle_gamma   90.00
#
_symmetry.space_group_name_H-M   'P 1'
#
loop_
_entity.id
_entity.type
_entity.pdbx_description
1 polymer ?
#
loop_
_entity_poly.entity_id
_entity_poly.type
_entity_poly.pdbx_seq_one_letter_code
_entity_poly.pdbx_strand_id
1 'polypeptide(L)'
;MRIVHCYILILLLAQSTFCSWLKSDSVCTTRISSSNWEVFTPQRSTSPQLKESQHEAIIAFWRQVLFHYHTRRGDKSAGCKLIHQILTLKEIPFDVLQVLHPWLLRMYDLATHSWQFDSDQTRHGILAAIKISGGKYIEHIRNLGDGEPLMNFVNMQRNLERYGMVLSGDWSSQNQRELYEFWISEYPNEDRMGLYYKVKHKPHLQLVLETQVVQTRLIEHVKHIDKYAHLVGRLVLAQFRDISEFIKTQEHIHPYGLEIQHRTEINQMKVIQFWSTYVDIFLLMHNIEDTKALQTVIEDFVVEDFDEVCIIMRNFINTVPTCTAASPALAQFLKFYSEATQYSVNMEVAQEALDLFVKESAVQKAQAHLVNNEVAADAEDHSWKNEVPEEAQDQCTNKEVAEEAHNQCVNKEFAEEGQEQFAKK
;
A
#
# COMPACT_ATOMS: atom_id res chain seq x y z
N MET A 1 19.86 23.50 -15.52
CA MET A 1 21.35 23.44 -15.58
C MET A 1 21.93 22.23 -14.82
N ARG A 2 21.27 21.68 -13.79
CA ARG A 2 21.77 20.54 -12.99
C ARG A 2 21.79 19.18 -13.73
N ILE A 3 20.73 18.84 -14.46
CA ILE A 3 20.60 17.60 -15.26
C ILE A 3 21.79 17.39 -16.22
N VAL A 4 22.22 18.47 -16.88
CA VAL A 4 23.38 18.51 -17.77
C VAL A 4 24.69 18.08 -17.08
N HIS A 5 24.91 18.55 -15.86
CA HIS A 5 26.12 18.22 -15.12
C HIS A 5 26.11 16.76 -14.67
N CYS A 6 24.92 16.19 -14.38
CA CYS A 6 24.78 14.76 -14.13
C CYS A 6 25.12 13.94 -15.37
N TYR A 7 24.64 14.30 -16.57
CA TYR A 7 25.02 13.61 -17.80
C TYR A 7 26.53 13.69 -18.04
N ILE A 8 27.14 14.87 -17.94
CA ILE A 8 28.59 15.03 -18.11
C ILE A 8 29.37 14.20 -17.09
N LEU A 9 28.96 14.19 -15.81
CA LEU A 9 29.61 13.41 -14.77
C LEU A 9 29.47 11.89 -15.03
N ILE A 10 28.27 11.44 -15.40
CA ILE A 10 27.99 10.04 -15.77
C ILE A 10 28.87 9.63 -16.95
N LEU A 11 29.03 10.51 -17.95
CA LEU A 11 29.85 10.25 -19.12
C LEU A 11 31.34 10.29 -18.78
N LEU A 12 31.80 11.12 -17.85
CA LEU A 12 33.20 11.14 -17.39
C LEU A 12 33.56 9.91 -16.54
N LEU A 13 32.62 9.46 -15.69
CA LEU A 13 32.74 8.21 -14.94
C LEU A 13 32.74 7.00 -15.88
N ALA A 14 31.83 6.99 -16.86
CA ALA A 14 31.83 5.99 -17.92
C ALA A 14 33.12 6.07 -18.73
N GLN A 15 33.54 7.24 -19.21
CA GLN A 15 34.70 7.41 -20.07
C GLN A 15 35.99 6.96 -19.40
N SER A 16 36.27 7.36 -18.14
CA SER A 16 37.51 6.95 -17.46
C SER A 16 37.57 5.43 -17.24
N THR A 17 36.46 4.83 -16.78
CA THR A 17 36.36 3.39 -16.50
C THR A 17 36.36 2.58 -17.80
N PHE A 18 35.61 3.04 -18.81
CA PHE A 18 35.42 2.39 -20.11
C PHE A 18 36.63 2.58 -21.02
N CYS A 19 37.34 3.72 -20.97
CA CYS A 19 38.59 3.93 -21.71
C CYS A 19 39.76 3.17 -21.09
N SER A 20 39.82 3.04 -19.77
CA SER A 20 40.79 2.14 -19.12
C SER A 20 40.56 0.69 -19.57
N TRP A 21 39.30 0.28 -19.66
CA TRP A 21 38.89 -1.06 -20.09
C TRP A 21 39.07 -1.34 -21.59
N LEU A 22 38.75 -0.37 -22.45
CA LEU A 22 39.00 -0.46 -23.90
C LEU A 22 40.49 -0.45 -24.24
N LYS A 23 41.32 0.25 -23.46
CA LYS A 23 42.78 0.25 -23.65
C LYS A 23 43.43 -1.09 -23.34
N SER A 24 42.82 -1.92 -22.50
CA SER A 24 43.34 -3.25 -22.19
C SER A 24 43.03 -4.32 -23.25
N ASP A 25 42.31 -3.99 -24.33
CA ASP A 25 41.77 -5.02 -25.23
C ASP A 25 41.82 -4.60 -26.72
N SER A 26 42.62 -5.32 -27.51
CA SER A 26 43.00 -4.93 -28.89
C SER A 26 41.96 -5.22 -29.98
N VAL A 27 40.75 -5.68 -29.61
CA VAL A 27 39.81 -6.32 -30.56
C VAL A 27 38.51 -5.52 -30.83
N CYS A 28 38.32 -4.33 -30.26
CA CYS A 28 37.16 -3.48 -30.61
C CYS A 28 37.51 -2.43 -31.68
N THR A 29 37.15 -2.70 -32.94
CA THR A 29 37.29 -1.75 -34.07
C THR A 29 36.14 -0.74 -34.19
N THR A 30 35.03 -0.93 -33.47
CA THR A 30 34.02 0.14 -33.28
C THR A 30 34.51 1.10 -32.20
N ARG A 31 35.40 2.02 -32.58
CA ARG A 31 35.71 3.20 -31.75
C ARG A 31 34.42 3.99 -31.56
N ILE A 32 33.92 4.02 -30.32
CA ILE A 32 33.01 5.08 -29.88
C ILE A 32 33.84 6.37 -29.92
N SER A 33 33.74 7.08 -31.05
CA SER A 33 34.45 8.34 -31.33
C SER A 33 34.06 9.41 -30.31
N SER A 34 34.95 10.37 -30.03
CA SER A 34 34.63 11.57 -29.24
C SER A 34 33.38 12.31 -29.76
N SER A 35 33.11 12.23 -31.07
CA SER A 35 31.91 12.79 -31.70
C SER A 35 30.60 12.13 -31.25
N ASN A 36 30.63 10.87 -30.82
CA ASN A 36 29.44 10.19 -30.28
C ASN A 36 29.04 10.75 -28.91
N TRP A 37 29.96 11.48 -28.25
CA TRP A 37 29.74 12.12 -26.95
C TRP A 37 29.21 13.55 -27.10
N GLU A 38 29.28 14.15 -28.30
CA GLU A 38 28.78 15.51 -28.57
C GLU A 38 27.24 15.62 -28.51
N VAL A 39 26.52 14.49 -28.62
CA VAL A 39 25.05 14.48 -28.46
C VAL A 39 24.63 14.79 -27.01
N PHE A 40 25.51 14.54 -26.05
CA PHE A 40 25.28 14.79 -24.63
C PHE A 40 25.70 16.20 -24.17
N THR A 41 26.36 16.96 -25.06
CA THR A 41 26.60 18.38 -24.80
C THR A 41 25.28 19.14 -24.93
N PRO A 42 24.92 19.99 -23.96
CA PRO A 42 23.62 20.63 -23.97
C PRO A 42 23.60 21.70 -25.06
N GLN A 43 22.89 21.43 -26.14
CA GLN A 43 22.37 22.52 -26.95
C GLN A 43 21.15 23.08 -26.20
N ARG A 44 21.17 24.37 -25.88
CA ARG A 44 19.98 25.09 -25.37
C ARG A 44 18.96 25.21 -26.51
N SER A 45 18.33 24.10 -26.86
CA SER A 45 17.25 24.07 -27.82
C SER A 45 15.94 23.94 -27.08
N THR A 46 15.01 24.84 -27.38
CA THR A 46 13.62 24.73 -26.97
C THR A 46 12.84 23.75 -27.87
N SER A 47 13.46 23.23 -28.94
CA SER A 47 12.81 22.31 -29.87
C SER A 47 12.54 20.94 -29.21
N PRO A 48 11.28 20.48 -29.16
CA PRO A 48 10.92 19.14 -28.69
C PRO A 48 11.64 18.02 -29.44
N GLN A 49 11.84 18.18 -30.76
CA GLN A 49 12.51 17.19 -31.61
C GLN A 49 13.98 17.00 -31.25
N LEU A 50 14.68 18.06 -30.82
CA LEU A 50 16.08 17.93 -30.42
C LEU A 50 16.19 17.15 -29.10
N LYS A 51 15.28 17.41 -28.14
CA LYS A 51 15.23 16.67 -26.87
C LYS A 51 14.95 15.18 -27.09
N GLU A 52 14.04 14.85 -27.99
CA GLU A 52 13.74 13.47 -28.38
C GLU A 52 14.96 12.78 -29.02
N SER A 53 15.66 13.46 -29.93
CA SER A 53 16.90 12.91 -30.54
C SER A 53 18.03 12.68 -29.52
N GLN A 54 18.17 13.57 -28.54
CA GLN A 54 19.16 13.42 -27.47
C GLN A 54 18.79 12.27 -26.53
N HIS A 55 17.50 12.14 -26.21
CA HIS A 55 16.97 11.03 -25.42
C HIS A 55 17.25 9.68 -26.08
N GLU A 56 16.94 9.53 -27.37
CA GLU A 56 17.22 8.30 -28.13
C GLU A 56 18.72 7.98 -28.17
N ALA A 57 19.59 8.98 -28.32
CA ALA A 57 21.03 8.78 -28.31
C ALA A 57 21.56 8.35 -26.93
N ILE A 58 21.03 8.92 -25.84
CA ILE A 58 21.33 8.51 -24.46
C ILE A 58 20.92 7.05 -24.25
N ILE A 59 19.71 6.68 -24.66
CA ILE A 59 19.21 5.30 -24.56
C ILE A 59 20.07 4.35 -25.39
N ALA A 60 20.39 4.71 -26.64
CA ALA A 60 21.22 3.89 -27.52
C ALA A 60 22.61 3.66 -26.95
N PHE A 61 23.24 4.70 -26.37
CA PHE A 61 24.52 4.59 -25.68
C PHE A 61 24.45 3.61 -24.51
N TRP A 62 23.46 3.74 -23.64
CA TRP A 62 23.30 2.82 -22.51
C TRP A 62 23.02 1.40 -22.96
N ARG A 63 22.16 1.20 -23.97
CA ARG A 63 21.94 -0.12 -24.58
C ARG A 63 23.24 -0.72 -25.07
N GLN A 64 24.11 0.06 -25.72
CA GLN A 64 25.40 -0.41 -26.22
C GLN A 64 26.38 -0.75 -25.09
N VAL A 65 26.48 0.08 -24.05
CA VAL A 65 27.30 -0.20 -22.85
C VAL A 65 26.83 -1.50 -22.19
N LEU A 66 25.53 -1.62 -21.95
CA LEU A 66 24.91 -2.77 -21.32
C LEU A 66 25.01 -4.05 -22.15
N PHE A 67 24.89 -3.95 -23.48
CA PHE A 67 25.11 -5.06 -24.41
C PHE A 67 26.56 -5.55 -24.38
N HIS A 68 27.53 -4.63 -24.39
CA HIS A 68 28.94 -5.00 -24.26
C HIS A 68 29.24 -5.73 -22.95
N TYR A 69 28.66 -5.27 -21.83
CA TYR A 69 28.75 -5.99 -20.55
C TYR A 69 28.10 -7.37 -20.59
N HIS A 70 26.96 -7.52 -21.26
CA HIS A 70 26.24 -8.79 -21.32
C HIS A 70 26.96 -9.86 -22.17
N THR A 71 27.56 -9.45 -23.29
CA THR A 71 28.18 -10.35 -24.27
C THR A 71 29.60 -10.79 -23.91
N ARG A 72 30.32 -10.04 -23.07
CA ARG A 72 31.70 -10.39 -22.69
C ARG A 72 31.73 -11.26 -21.45
N ARG A 73 32.46 -12.39 -21.52
CA ARG A 73 32.76 -13.33 -20.41
C ARG A 73 33.58 -12.72 -19.25
N GLY A 74 33.83 -11.41 -19.26
CA GLY A 74 34.63 -10.72 -18.25
C GLY A 74 33.90 -10.53 -16.91
N ASP A 75 34.57 -9.84 -16.00
CA ASP A 75 34.12 -9.53 -14.63
C ASP A 75 32.76 -8.81 -14.61
N LYS A 76 31.67 -9.60 -14.51
CA LYS A 76 30.29 -9.11 -14.39
C LYS A 76 30.09 -8.21 -13.15
N SER A 77 30.98 -8.29 -12.15
CA SER A 77 30.94 -7.43 -10.97
C SER A 77 31.25 -5.96 -11.31
N ALA A 78 32.09 -5.70 -12.32
CA ALA A 78 32.45 -4.36 -12.74
C ALA A 78 31.25 -3.58 -13.31
N GLY A 79 30.40 -4.25 -14.10
CA GLY A 79 29.17 -3.65 -14.62
C GLY A 79 28.18 -3.30 -13.50
N CYS A 80 28.01 -4.20 -12.53
CA CYS A 80 27.15 -3.95 -11.36
C CYS A 80 27.67 -2.78 -10.52
N LYS A 81 28.99 -2.69 -10.31
CA LYS A 81 29.63 -1.57 -9.60
C LYS A 81 29.41 -0.24 -10.30
N LEU A 82 29.58 -0.18 -11.62
CA LEU A 82 29.35 1.04 -12.41
C LEU A 82 27.89 1.49 -12.30
N ILE A 83 26.95 0.56 -12.42
CA ILE A 83 25.52 0.89 -12.32
C ILE A 83 25.16 1.31 -10.91
N HIS A 84 25.71 0.64 -9.89
CA HIS A 84 25.55 1.08 -8.52
C HIS A 84 26.08 2.50 -8.31
N GLN A 85 27.26 2.85 -8.85
CA GLN A 85 27.80 4.21 -8.79
C GLN A 85 26.91 5.25 -9.49
N ILE A 86 26.32 4.90 -10.63
CA ILE A 86 25.36 5.77 -11.31
C ILE A 86 24.12 5.94 -10.44
N LEU A 87 23.64 4.84 -9.87
CA LEU A 87 22.46 4.82 -8.99
C LEU A 87 22.66 5.55 -7.66
N THR A 88 23.89 5.73 -7.18
CA THR A 88 24.17 6.52 -5.97
C THR A 88 24.28 8.02 -6.24
N LEU A 89 24.23 8.46 -7.51
CA LEU A 89 24.17 9.88 -7.82
C LEU A 89 22.90 10.50 -7.23
N LYS A 90 23.04 11.71 -6.69
CA LYS A 90 21.92 12.42 -6.05
C LYS A 90 20.74 12.59 -7.00
N GLU A 91 21.00 13.16 -8.17
CA GLU A 91 20.02 13.35 -9.24
C GLU A 91 20.37 12.44 -10.41
N ILE A 92 19.45 11.55 -10.79
CA ILE A 92 19.58 10.74 -12.00
C ILE A 92 18.43 11.14 -12.91
N PRO A 93 18.71 11.51 -14.16
CA PRO A 93 17.67 11.76 -15.13
C PRO A 93 16.75 10.55 -15.23
N PHE A 94 15.45 10.78 -15.20
CA PHE A 94 14.47 9.71 -15.16
C PHE A 94 14.65 8.72 -16.33
N ASP A 95 14.96 9.24 -17.53
CA ASP A 95 15.25 8.44 -18.73
C ASP A 95 16.43 7.47 -18.57
N VAL A 96 17.43 7.82 -17.76
CA VAL A 96 18.55 6.92 -17.46
C VAL A 96 18.10 5.81 -16.51
N LEU A 97 17.31 6.14 -15.50
CA LEU A 97 16.70 5.14 -14.61
C LEU A 97 15.82 4.15 -15.38
N GLN A 98 15.10 4.63 -16.39
CA GLN A 98 14.26 3.80 -17.26
C GLN A 98 15.06 2.75 -18.04
N VAL A 99 16.31 3.01 -18.39
CA VAL A 99 17.16 2.02 -19.07
C VAL A 99 17.82 1.08 -18.07
N LEU A 100 18.30 1.64 -16.95
CA LEU A 100 19.04 0.89 -15.95
C LEU A 100 18.16 -0.11 -15.19
N HIS A 101 16.96 0.28 -14.77
CA HIS A 101 16.11 -0.55 -13.92
C HIS A 101 15.64 -1.85 -14.61
N PRO A 102 15.09 -1.82 -15.84
CA PRO A 102 14.75 -3.04 -16.58
C PRO A 102 15.95 -3.93 -16.88
N TRP A 103 17.11 -3.33 -17.15
CA TRP A 103 18.34 -4.08 -17.34
C TRP A 103 18.76 -4.80 -16.06
N LEU A 104 18.67 -4.13 -14.90
CA LEU A 104 18.97 -4.73 -13.60
C LEU A 104 18.05 -5.91 -13.30
N LEU A 105 16.75 -5.78 -13.58
CA LEU A 105 15.79 -6.88 -13.45
C LEU A 105 16.14 -8.06 -14.36
N ARG A 106 16.53 -7.80 -15.62
CA ARG A 106 17.01 -8.85 -16.53
C ARG A 106 18.28 -9.52 -16.00
N MET A 107 19.21 -8.75 -15.44
CA MET A 107 20.44 -9.30 -14.88
C MET A 107 20.16 -10.13 -13.63
N TYR A 108 19.18 -9.73 -12.82
CA TYR A 108 18.72 -10.52 -11.69
C TYR A 108 18.12 -11.85 -12.14
N ASP A 109 17.19 -11.83 -13.10
CA ASP A 109 16.57 -13.02 -13.67
C ASP A 109 17.60 -13.98 -14.29
N LEU A 110 18.60 -13.45 -14.99
CA LEU A 110 19.71 -14.24 -15.51
C LEU A 110 20.58 -14.82 -14.37
N ALA A 111 20.81 -14.06 -13.30
CA ALA A 111 21.59 -14.50 -12.17
C ALA A 111 20.87 -15.57 -11.32
N THR A 112 19.53 -15.55 -11.28
CA THR A 112 18.74 -16.56 -10.57
C THR A 112 18.63 -17.88 -11.34
N HIS A 113 18.60 -17.83 -12.67
CA HIS A 113 18.41 -19.04 -13.51
C HIS A 113 19.69 -19.61 -14.14
N SER A 114 20.80 -18.86 -14.14
CA SER A 114 22.04 -19.30 -14.77
C SER A 114 23.08 -19.74 -13.74
N TRP A 115 23.51 -20.99 -13.86
CA TRP A 115 24.68 -21.56 -13.16
C TRP A 115 26.00 -20.79 -13.40
N GLN A 116 26.02 -19.83 -14.34
CA GLN A 116 27.19 -19.00 -14.64
C GLN A 116 27.31 -17.74 -13.78
N PHE A 117 26.40 -17.52 -12.83
CA PHE A 117 26.49 -16.44 -11.83
C PHE A 117 26.78 -17.04 -10.46
N ASP A 118 28.01 -17.51 -10.29
CA ASP A 118 28.42 -18.38 -9.18
C ASP A 118 28.71 -17.61 -7.87
N SER A 119 28.21 -16.39 -7.70
CA SER A 119 28.34 -15.69 -6.43
C SER A 119 27.03 -15.06 -5.97
N ASP A 120 26.55 -15.51 -4.81
CA ASP A 120 25.51 -14.86 -4.03
C ASP A 120 25.77 -13.36 -3.89
N GLN A 121 27.05 -12.97 -3.85
CA GLN A 121 27.49 -11.57 -3.83
C GLN A 121 27.04 -10.77 -5.06
N THR A 122 27.10 -11.35 -6.27
CA THR A 122 26.63 -10.66 -7.48
C THR A 122 25.12 -10.48 -7.44
N ARG A 123 24.39 -11.52 -7.02
CA ARG A 123 22.92 -11.47 -6.87
C ARG A 123 22.51 -10.41 -5.84
N HIS A 124 23.16 -10.37 -4.69
CA HIS A 124 22.94 -9.33 -3.67
C HIS A 124 23.27 -7.93 -4.20
N GLY A 125 24.36 -7.77 -4.95
CA GLY A 125 24.72 -6.49 -5.57
C GLY A 125 23.68 -6.00 -6.58
N ILE A 126 23.14 -6.91 -7.41
CA ILE A 126 22.07 -6.58 -8.36
C ILE A 126 20.78 -6.21 -7.61
N LEU A 127 20.39 -6.99 -6.59
CA LEU A 127 19.23 -6.66 -5.75
C LEU A 127 19.36 -5.29 -5.09
N ALA A 128 20.52 -4.97 -4.52
CA ALA A 128 20.77 -3.66 -3.92
C ALA A 128 20.65 -2.53 -4.96
N ALA A 129 21.11 -2.75 -6.20
CA ALA A 129 20.94 -1.79 -7.29
C ALA A 129 19.46 -1.67 -7.74
N ILE A 130 18.72 -2.77 -7.81
CA ILE A 130 17.26 -2.75 -8.07
C ILE A 130 16.56 -1.90 -7.03
N LYS A 131 16.87 -2.11 -5.73
CA LYS A 131 16.32 -1.34 -4.63
C LYS A 131 16.56 0.16 -4.75
N ILE A 132 17.80 0.57 -5.00
CA ILE A 132 18.15 1.99 -5.14
C ILE A 132 17.45 2.60 -6.35
N SER A 133 17.45 1.88 -7.49
CA SER A 133 16.79 2.36 -8.69
C SER A 133 15.27 2.47 -8.52
N GLY A 134 14.61 1.51 -7.86
CA GLY A 134 13.19 1.54 -7.52
C GLY A 134 12.83 2.72 -6.62
N GLY A 135 13.63 2.96 -5.56
CA GLY A 135 13.44 4.13 -4.69
C GLY A 135 13.51 5.46 -5.43
N LYS A 136 14.50 5.62 -6.33
CA LYS A 136 14.59 6.81 -7.20
C LYS A 136 13.45 6.91 -8.19
N TYR A 137 12.94 5.78 -8.67
CA TYR A 137 11.80 5.74 -9.57
C TYR A 137 10.55 6.28 -8.87
N ILE A 138 10.29 5.84 -7.65
CA ILE A 138 9.19 6.31 -6.80
C ILE A 138 9.35 7.82 -6.51
N GLU A 139 10.56 8.27 -6.18
CA GLU A 139 10.85 9.70 -5.98
C GLU A 139 10.49 10.54 -7.22
N HIS A 140 10.86 10.06 -8.42
CA HIS A 140 10.46 10.72 -9.68
C HIS A 140 8.95 10.75 -9.87
N ILE A 141 8.25 9.63 -9.61
CA ILE A 141 6.78 9.55 -9.71
C ILE A 141 6.10 10.57 -8.79
N ARG A 142 6.56 10.66 -7.53
CA ARG A 142 6.02 11.58 -6.52
C ARG A 142 6.27 13.05 -6.84
N ASN A 143 7.37 13.33 -7.55
CA ASN A 143 7.72 14.69 -7.93
C ASN A 143 7.03 15.18 -9.22
N LEU A 144 6.29 14.32 -9.93
CA LEU A 144 5.47 14.74 -11.07
C LEU A 144 4.35 15.66 -10.56
N GLY A 145 4.11 16.78 -11.24
CA GLY A 145 3.04 17.71 -10.89
C GLY A 145 1.65 17.09 -11.07
N ASP A 146 0.65 17.60 -10.35
CA ASP A 146 -0.73 17.18 -10.55
C ASP A 146 -1.21 17.51 -11.95
N GLY A 147 -1.66 16.48 -12.67
CA GLY A 147 -2.12 16.62 -14.05
C GLY A 147 -1.00 16.66 -15.09
N GLU A 148 0.29 16.56 -14.71
CA GLU A 148 1.33 16.26 -15.68
C GLU A 148 1.06 14.85 -16.23
N PRO A 149 0.75 14.72 -17.53
CA PRO A 149 0.46 13.43 -18.09
C PRO A 149 1.67 12.54 -17.89
N LEU A 150 1.43 11.32 -17.41
CA LEU A 150 2.36 10.21 -17.48
C LEU A 150 2.65 9.81 -18.95
N MET A 151 2.53 10.72 -19.92
CA MET A 151 2.83 10.45 -21.32
C MET A 151 4.28 10.05 -21.53
N ASN A 152 5.21 10.57 -20.73
CA ASN A 152 6.58 10.07 -20.73
C ASN A 152 6.64 8.60 -20.26
N PHE A 153 5.79 8.20 -19.32
CA PHE A 153 5.62 6.80 -18.89
C PHE A 153 4.93 5.92 -19.94
N VAL A 154 3.87 6.39 -20.58
CA VAL A 154 3.13 5.63 -21.61
C VAL A 154 3.96 5.47 -22.88
N ASN A 155 4.69 6.50 -23.30
CA ASN A 155 5.63 6.38 -24.41
C ASN A 155 6.79 5.43 -24.05
N MET A 156 7.25 5.48 -22.80
CA MET A 156 8.29 4.59 -22.28
C MET A 156 7.82 3.12 -22.15
N GLN A 157 6.55 2.85 -21.82
CA GLN A 157 5.96 1.51 -21.84
C GLN A 157 6.12 0.84 -23.20
N ARG A 158 5.94 1.59 -24.28
CA ARG A 158 6.13 1.07 -25.65
C ARG A 158 7.60 0.74 -25.94
N ASN A 159 8.53 1.51 -25.40
CA ASN A 159 9.96 1.41 -25.71
C ASN A 159 10.72 0.34 -24.87
N LEU A 160 10.14 -0.10 -23.75
CA LEU A 160 10.72 -1.13 -22.88
C LEU A 160 10.29 -2.57 -23.24
N GLU A 161 9.45 -2.73 -24.27
CA GLU A 161 8.94 -4.00 -24.77
C GLU A 161 8.47 -4.92 -23.61
N ARG A 162 8.96 -6.17 -23.58
CA ARG A 162 8.63 -7.18 -22.57
C ARG A 162 9.07 -6.82 -21.15
N TYR A 163 9.84 -5.76 -20.95
CA TYR A 163 10.31 -5.32 -19.63
C TYR A 163 9.64 -4.03 -19.16
N GLY A 164 8.80 -3.43 -20.01
CA GLY A 164 7.97 -2.30 -19.64
C GLY A 164 6.90 -2.71 -18.65
N MET A 165 6.61 -1.83 -17.70
CA MET A 165 5.46 -1.97 -16.83
C MET A 165 4.24 -1.37 -17.52
N VAL A 166 3.43 -2.20 -18.15
CA VAL A 166 2.21 -1.81 -18.84
C VAL A 166 1.05 -1.99 -17.89
N LEU A 167 0.30 -0.93 -17.58
CA LEU A 167 -0.93 -1.06 -16.81
C LEU A 167 -2.04 -1.64 -17.70
N SER A 168 -2.90 -2.47 -17.13
CA SER A 168 -3.93 -3.20 -17.87
C SER A 168 -5.25 -2.44 -18.04
N GLY A 169 -5.47 -1.39 -17.24
CA GLY A 169 -6.66 -0.53 -17.30
C GLY A 169 -6.36 0.89 -17.78
N ASP A 170 -7.41 1.56 -18.28
CA ASP A 170 -7.40 2.99 -18.60
C ASP A 170 -7.56 3.83 -17.33
N TRP A 171 -6.51 3.82 -16.49
CA TRP A 171 -6.51 4.48 -15.19
C TRP A 171 -6.34 6.00 -15.30
N SER A 172 -6.92 6.75 -14.34
CA SER A 172 -6.64 8.19 -14.20
C SER A 172 -5.16 8.43 -13.90
N SER A 173 -4.61 9.61 -14.22
CA SER A 173 -3.18 9.90 -13.98
C SER A 173 -2.77 9.71 -12.51
N GLN A 174 -3.68 10.01 -11.58
CA GLN A 174 -3.45 9.73 -10.16
C GLN A 174 -3.34 8.23 -9.90
N ASN A 175 -4.35 7.45 -10.30
CA ASN A 175 -4.35 5.99 -10.10
C ASN A 175 -3.16 5.32 -10.81
N GLN A 176 -2.75 5.80 -11.99
CA GLN A 176 -1.55 5.31 -12.66
C GLN A 176 -0.31 5.49 -11.79
N ARG A 177 -0.09 6.68 -11.19
CA ARG A 177 1.05 6.92 -10.28
C ARG A 177 1.04 5.92 -9.13
N GLU A 178 -0.11 5.73 -8.50
CA GLU A 178 -0.30 4.82 -7.38
C GLU A 178 -0.04 3.35 -7.75
N LEU A 179 -0.46 2.94 -8.94
CA LEU A 179 -0.22 1.60 -9.46
C LEU A 179 1.25 1.36 -9.81
N TYR A 180 1.92 2.35 -10.39
CA TYR A 180 3.37 2.26 -10.61
C TYR A 180 4.12 2.17 -9.29
N GLU A 181 3.76 2.99 -8.30
CA GLU A 181 4.33 2.88 -6.96
C GLU A 181 4.10 1.48 -6.38
N PHE A 182 2.88 0.94 -6.48
CA PHE A 182 2.57 -0.41 -6.01
C PHE A 182 3.48 -1.46 -6.64
N TRP A 183 3.56 -1.51 -7.96
CA TRP A 183 4.34 -2.52 -8.67
C TRP A 183 5.86 -2.37 -8.51
N ILE A 184 6.36 -1.15 -8.29
CA ILE A 184 7.80 -0.86 -8.13
C ILE A 184 8.22 -0.90 -6.65
N SER A 185 7.28 -0.73 -5.72
CA SER A 185 7.57 -0.74 -4.29
C SER A 185 8.12 -2.08 -3.83
N GLU A 186 9.24 -2.03 -3.11
CA GLU A 186 9.67 -3.14 -2.28
C GLU A 186 8.92 -3.03 -0.95
N TYR A 187 7.93 -3.91 -0.76
CA TYR A 187 7.44 -4.18 0.58
C TYR A 187 8.38 -5.17 1.26
N PRO A 188 8.62 -5.08 2.58
CA PRO A 188 9.44 -6.06 3.29
C PRO A 188 8.88 -7.47 3.03
N ASN A 189 9.66 -8.31 2.34
CA ASN A 189 9.33 -9.70 1.98
C ASN A 189 8.35 -9.91 0.81
N GLU A 190 7.98 -8.87 0.04
CA GLU A 190 7.15 -9.00 -1.15
C GLU A 190 7.89 -8.57 -2.43
N ASP A 191 8.13 -9.51 -3.33
CA ASP A 191 8.63 -9.22 -4.68
C ASP A 191 7.47 -8.82 -5.60
N ARG A 192 6.95 -7.60 -5.43
CA ARG A 192 5.83 -7.07 -6.23
C ARG A 192 6.16 -6.93 -7.71
N MET A 193 7.43 -6.64 -8.01
CA MET A 193 7.90 -6.64 -9.38
C MET A 193 7.87 -8.06 -9.95
N GLY A 194 8.34 -9.07 -9.21
CA GLY A 194 8.18 -10.48 -9.55
C GLY A 194 6.71 -10.89 -9.75
N LEU A 195 5.80 -10.40 -8.90
CA LEU A 195 4.36 -10.58 -9.09
C LEU A 195 3.88 -9.97 -10.41
N TYR A 196 4.26 -8.72 -10.70
CA TYR A 196 3.96 -8.07 -11.98
C TYR A 196 4.41 -8.93 -13.17
N TYR A 197 5.65 -9.45 -13.15
CA TYR A 197 6.15 -10.32 -14.23
C TYR A 197 5.34 -11.61 -14.41
N LYS A 198 4.79 -12.18 -13.33
CA LYS A 198 3.92 -13.35 -13.38
C LYS A 198 2.55 -13.03 -13.99
N VAL A 199 2.00 -11.86 -13.72
CA VAL A 199 0.61 -11.50 -14.09
C VAL A 199 0.49 -10.65 -15.36
N LYS A 200 1.55 -9.98 -15.82
CA LYS A 200 1.48 -9.06 -16.98
C LYS A 200 1.05 -9.71 -18.30
N HIS A 201 1.19 -11.02 -18.41
CA HIS A 201 0.75 -11.80 -19.57
C HIS A 201 -0.71 -12.28 -19.43
N LYS A 202 -1.36 -11.95 -18.31
CA LYS A 202 -2.73 -12.27 -17.95
C LYS A 202 -3.49 -10.96 -17.69
N PRO A 203 -3.85 -10.20 -18.74
CA PRO A 203 -4.37 -8.84 -18.60
C PRO A 203 -5.62 -8.75 -17.71
N HIS A 204 -6.47 -9.77 -17.69
CA HIS A 204 -7.64 -9.81 -16.80
C HIS A 204 -7.26 -9.90 -15.31
N LEU A 205 -6.30 -10.76 -14.96
CA LEU A 205 -5.83 -10.89 -13.58
C LEU A 205 -5.10 -9.62 -13.14
N GLN A 206 -4.24 -9.10 -14.02
CA GLN A 206 -3.55 -7.84 -13.76
C GLN A 206 -4.55 -6.71 -13.52
N LEU A 207 -5.61 -6.61 -14.34
CA LEU A 207 -6.64 -5.58 -14.21
C LEU A 207 -7.30 -5.67 -12.84
N VAL A 208 -7.59 -6.87 -12.37
CA VAL A 208 -8.21 -7.05 -11.06
C VAL A 208 -7.28 -6.61 -9.94
N LEU A 209 -5.99 -6.96 -9.98
CA LEU A 209 -5.04 -6.53 -8.96
C LEU A 209 -4.90 -5.02 -8.96
N GLU A 210 -4.77 -4.41 -10.13
CA GLU A 210 -4.74 -2.95 -10.27
C GLU A 210 -6.03 -2.31 -9.74
N THR A 211 -7.18 -2.91 -10.07
CA THR A 211 -8.46 -2.44 -9.56
C THR A 211 -8.48 -2.54 -8.04
N GLN A 212 -8.11 -3.68 -7.44
CA GLN A 212 -8.08 -3.87 -5.99
C GLN A 212 -7.16 -2.87 -5.29
N VAL A 213 -5.99 -2.56 -5.85
CA VAL A 213 -5.08 -1.55 -5.28
C VAL A 213 -5.72 -0.17 -5.31
N VAL A 214 -6.28 0.24 -6.45
CA VAL A 214 -6.97 1.53 -6.59
C VAL A 214 -8.18 1.60 -5.67
N GLN A 215 -8.94 0.52 -5.57
CA GLN A 215 -10.10 0.42 -4.70
C GLN A 215 -9.70 0.57 -3.24
N THR A 216 -8.75 -0.22 -2.77
CA THR A 216 -8.28 -0.16 -1.38
C THR A 216 -7.78 1.23 -1.03
N ARG A 217 -7.02 1.89 -1.91
CA ARG A 217 -6.60 3.28 -1.69
C ARG A 217 -7.76 4.26 -1.73
N LEU A 218 -8.70 4.12 -2.66
CA LEU A 218 -9.91 4.93 -2.69
C LEU A 218 -10.64 4.77 -1.37
N ILE A 219 -10.80 3.55 -0.89
CA ILE A 219 -11.43 3.23 0.38
C ILE A 219 -10.65 3.84 1.54
N GLU A 220 -9.33 3.75 1.59
CA GLU A 220 -8.50 4.41 2.60
C GLU A 220 -8.67 5.93 2.59
N HIS A 221 -8.75 6.56 1.42
CA HIS A 221 -9.04 7.99 1.29
C HIS A 221 -10.49 8.35 1.65
N VAL A 222 -11.44 7.47 1.31
CA VAL A 222 -12.90 7.58 1.52
C VAL A 222 -13.32 7.09 2.90
N LYS A 223 -12.42 6.49 3.72
CA LYS A 223 -12.62 6.30 5.16
C LYS A 223 -12.87 7.64 5.88
N HIS A 224 -12.64 8.77 5.20
CA HIS A 224 -13.04 10.11 5.64
C HIS A 224 -14.33 10.65 4.99
N ILE A 225 -14.90 10.00 3.97
CA ILE A 225 -16.06 10.47 3.19
C ILE A 225 -16.92 9.28 2.69
N ASP A 226 -17.96 8.87 3.43
CA ASP A 226 -18.83 7.68 3.31
C ASP A 226 -19.48 7.28 1.95
N LYS A 227 -19.16 7.83 0.77
CA LYS A 227 -20.13 7.86 -0.36
C LYS A 227 -19.91 7.01 -1.63
N TYR A 228 -18.82 6.24 -1.80
CA TYR A 228 -18.49 5.69 -3.15
C TYR A 228 -18.14 4.19 -3.29
N ALA A 229 -18.24 3.37 -2.25
CA ALA A 229 -17.80 1.97 -2.34
C ALA A 229 -18.72 1.06 -3.22
N HIS A 230 -19.99 1.40 -3.44
CA HIS A 230 -20.95 0.58 -4.23
C HIS A 230 -20.63 0.38 -5.73
N LEU A 231 -19.82 1.23 -6.37
CA LEU A 231 -19.50 1.12 -7.81
C LEU A 231 -18.50 0.01 -8.14
N VAL A 232 -17.91 -0.57 -7.10
CA VAL A 232 -16.62 -1.25 -7.16
C VAL A 232 -16.75 -2.77 -7.26
N GLY A 233 -17.75 -3.34 -6.58
CA GLY A 233 -17.99 -4.79 -6.53
C GLY A 233 -18.35 -5.44 -7.87
N ARG A 234 -19.03 -4.72 -8.76
CA ARG A 234 -19.59 -5.31 -9.99
C ARG A 234 -18.55 -5.66 -11.06
N LEU A 235 -17.41 -4.97 -11.08
CA LEU A 235 -16.38 -5.17 -12.12
C LEU A 235 -15.45 -6.36 -11.83
N VAL A 236 -15.20 -6.66 -10.56
CA VAL A 236 -14.25 -7.72 -10.15
C VAL A 236 -14.81 -9.12 -10.41
N LEU A 237 -16.12 -9.33 -10.24
CA LEU A 237 -16.74 -10.65 -10.35
C LEU A 237 -17.05 -11.09 -11.79
N ALA A 238 -17.26 -10.15 -12.71
CA ALA A 238 -17.70 -10.48 -14.07
C ALA A 238 -16.61 -11.09 -14.95
N GLN A 239 -15.33 -11.06 -14.54
CA GLN A 239 -14.20 -11.40 -15.41
C GLN A 239 -13.43 -12.69 -15.07
N PHE A 240 -13.68 -13.35 -13.92
CA PHE A 240 -12.93 -14.56 -13.57
C PHE A 240 -13.62 -15.85 -14.00
N ARG A 241 -12.95 -16.61 -14.87
CA ARG A 241 -13.26 -18.03 -15.13
C ARG A 241 -12.47 -19.00 -14.26
N ASP A 242 -11.40 -18.54 -13.59
CA ASP A 242 -10.51 -19.36 -12.76
C ASP A 242 -10.22 -18.65 -11.43
N ILE A 243 -10.91 -19.10 -10.38
CA ILE A 243 -10.90 -18.50 -9.04
C ILE A 243 -9.75 -19.00 -8.18
N SER A 244 -9.23 -20.20 -8.47
CA SER A 244 -8.06 -20.76 -7.77
C SER A 244 -6.83 -19.88 -7.98
N GLU A 245 -6.71 -19.23 -9.16
CA GLU A 245 -5.67 -18.24 -9.41
C GLU A 245 -5.90 -16.94 -8.62
N PHE A 246 -7.15 -16.47 -8.49
CA PHE A 246 -7.47 -15.30 -7.68
C PHE A 246 -7.13 -15.52 -6.20
N ILE A 247 -7.53 -16.65 -5.62
CA ILE A 247 -7.25 -17.00 -4.22
C ILE A 247 -5.74 -17.09 -3.96
N LYS A 248 -4.97 -17.76 -4.83
CA LYS A 248 -3.51 -17.80 -4.73
C LYS A 248 -2.87 -16.41 -4.80
N THR A 249 -3.49 -15.49 -5.54
CA THR A 249 -2.97 -14.13 -5.67
C THR A 249 -3.32 -13.28 -4.44
N GLN A 250 -4.43 -13.56 -3.74
CA GLN A 250 -4.77 -12.90 -2.47
C GLN A 250 -3.67 -13.09 -1.40
N GLU A 251 -3.03 -14.26 -1.34
CA GLU A 251 -1.89 -14.53 -0.43
C GLU A 251 -0.71 -13.56 -0.64
N HIS A 252 -0.55 -13.01 -1.85
CA HIS A 252 0.57 -12.14 -2.23
C HIS A 252 0.28 -10.64 -2.02
N ILE A 253 -0.95 -10.28 -1.64
CA ILE A 253 -1.35 -8.88 -1.42
C ILE A 253 -1.70 -8.59 0.04
N HIS A 254 -1.41 -9.50 0.98
CA HIS A 254 -1.59 -9.26 2.42
C HIS A 254 -0.88 -7.96 2.88
N PRO A 255 -1.44 -7.15 3.80
CA PRO A 255 -2.69 -7.34 4.55
C PRO A 255 -3.94 -6.95 3.75
N TYR A 256 -3.81 -6.65 2.46
CA TYR A 256 -4.91 -6.18 1.62
C TYR A 256 -5.68 -7.38 1.05
N GLY A 257 -7.02 -7.34 1.11
CA GLY A 257 -7.87 -8.35 0.49
C GLY A 257 -8.86 -9.01 1.44
N LEU A 258 -9.66 -9.92 0.89
CA LEU A 258 -10.66 -10.65 1.66
C LEU A 258 -9.99 -11.92 2.24
N GLU A 259 -9.77 -11.96 3.56
CA GLU A 259 -9.29 -13.18 4.22
C GLU A 259 -10.39 -14.23 4.23
N ILE A 260 -10.43 -15.08 3.20
CA ILE A 260 -11.38 -16.18 3.14
C ILE A 260 -10.76 -17.37 3.84
N GLN A 261 -11.47 -17.89 4.85
CA GLN A 261 -11.05 -19.09 5.56
C GLN A 261 -10.90 -20.30 4.62
N HIS A 262 -10.25 -21.36 5.12
CA HIS A 262 -10.03 -22.61 4.40
C HIS A 262 -11.36 -23.32 4.08
N ARG A 263 -12.01 -22.87 3.00
CA ARG A 263 -13.28 -23.38 2.47
C ARG A 263 -13.02 -24.02 1.10
N THR A 264 -13.97 -24.82 0.60
CA THR A 264 -13.91 -25.33 -0.78
C THR A 264 -13.96 -24.17 -1.79
N GLU A 265 -13.41 -24.33 -2.99
CA GLU A 265 -13.37 -23.26 -4.01
C GLU A 265 -14.76 -22.66 -4.31
N ILE A 266 -15.80 -23.50 -4.35
CA ILE A 266 -17.19 -23.06 -4.56
C ILE A 266 -17.67 -22.18 -3.40
N ASN A 267 -17.36 -22.56 -2.17
CA ASN A 267 -17.75 -21.81 -0.98
C ASN A 267 -16.97 -20.48 -0.88
N GLN A 268 -15.70 -20.49 -1.24
CA GLN A 268 -14.89 -19.27 -1.33
C GLN A 268 -15.46 -18.31 -2.38
N MET A 269 -15.92 -18.83 -3.54
CA MET A 269 -16.58 -18.02 -4.56
C MET A 269 -17.85 -17.36 -4.04
N LYS A 270 -18.72 -18.08 -3.31
CA LYS A 270 -19.92 -17.50 -2.68
C LYS A 270 -19.55 -16.35 -1.75
N VAL A 271 -18.56 -16.55 -0.88
CA VAL A 271 -18.12 -15.52 0.09
C VAL A 271 -17.53 -14.29 -0.62
N ILE A 272 -16.66 -14.48 -1.62
CA ILE A 272 -16.11 -13.38 -2.43
C ILE A 272 -17.23 -12.62 -3.11
N GLN A 273 -18.17 -13.34 -3.73
CA GLN A 273 -19.28 -12.76 -4.46
C GLN A 273 -20.18 -11.94 -3.53
N PHE A 274 -20.44 -12.46 -2.33
CA PHE A 274 -21.22 -11.77 -1.31
C PHE A 274 -20.54 -10.46 -0.89
N TRP A 275 -19.29 -10.52 -0.41
CA TRP A 275 -18.62 -9.34 0.12
C TRP A 275 -18.27 -8.30 -0.92
N SER A 276 -17.95 -8.71 -2.16
CA SER A 276 -17.79 -7.75 -3.25
C SER A 276 -19.12 -7.09 -3.62
N THR A 277 -20.24 -7.80 -3.57
CA THR A 277 -21.57 -7.21 -3.79
C THR A 277 -21.92 -6.20 -2.70
N TYR A 278 -21.58 -6.50 -1.44
CA TYR A 278 -21.88 -5.68 -0.27
C TYR A 278 -20.62 -5.03 0.31
N VAL A 279 -19.76 -4.52 -0.57
CA VAL A 279 -18.44 -3.99 -0.19
C VAL A 279 -18.55 -2.83 0.80
N ASP A 280 -19.58 -1.99 0.72
CA ASP A 280 -19.81 -0.89 1.66
C ASP A 280 -19.90 -1.40 3.11
N ILE A 281 -20.65 -2.48 3.33
CA ILE A 281 -20.78 -3.12 4.64
C ILE A 281 -19.44 -3.71 5.04
N PHE A 282 -18.80 -4.48 4.14
CA PHE A 282 -17.48 -5.08 4.40
C PHE A 282 -16.46 -4.06 4.91
N LEU A 283 -16.42 -2.87 4.30
CA LEU A 283 -15.46 -1.82 4.62
C LEU A 283 -15.76 -1.08 5.92
N LEU A 284 -17.04 -0.94 6.28
CA LEU A 284 -17.43 -0.41 7.59
C LEU A 284 -16.94 -1.30 8.74
N MET A 285 -16.62 -2.56 8.46
CA MET A 285 -16.28 -3.57 9.47
C MET A 285 -14.78 -3.86 9.55
N HIS A 286 -14.07 -3.83 8.40
CA HIS A 286 -12.66 -4.24 8.31
C HIS A 286 -11.73 -3.47 9.28
N ASN A 287 -12.14 -2.31 9.78
CA ASN A 287 -11.36 -1.54 10.76
C ASN A 287 -11.61 -1.93 12.22
N ILE A 288 -12.52 -2.88 12.50
CA ILE A 288 -12.87 -3.32 13.84
C ILE A 288 -12.39 -4.76 13.99
N GLU A 289 -11.18 -4.95 14.53
CA GLU A 289 -10.58 -6.27 14.78
C GLU A 289 -11.54 -7.22 15.52
N ASP A 290 -12.40 -6.67 16.37
CA ASP A 290 -13.39 -7.41 17.17
C ASP A 290 -14.56 -8.02 16.36
N THR A 291 -14.64 -7.79 15.05
CA THR A 291 -15.77 -8.29 14.23
C THR A 291 -15.48 -9.59 13.49
N LYS A 292 -14.27 -10.16 13.61
CA LYS A 292 -13.85 -11.36 12.86
C LYS A 292 -14.73 -12.59 13.14
N ALA A 293 -15.17 -12.77 14.39
CA ALA A 293 -16.08 -13.85 14.76
C ALA A 293 -17.45 -13.69 14.08
N LEU A 294 -18.02 -12.48 14.10
CA LEU A 294 -19.29 -12.19 13.42
C LEU A 294 -19.19 -12.36 11.90
N GLN A 295 -18.08 -11.92 11.30
CA GLN A 295 -17.82 -12.12 9.88
C GLN A 295 -17.85 -13.61 9.52
N THR A 296 -17.18 -14.44 10.32
CA THR A 296 -17.11 -15.89 10.11
C THR A 296 -18.51 -16.51 10.08
N VAL A 297 -19.37 -16.14 11.03
CA VAL A 297 -20.76 -16.64 11.12
C VAL A 297 -21.58 -16.25 9.89
N ILE A 298 -21.43 -15.01 9.41
CA ILE A 298 -22.12 -14.57 8.19
C ILE A 298 -21.61 -15.31 6.98
N GLU A 299 -20.29 -15.52 6.86
CA GLU A 299 -19.72 -16.31 5.78
C GLU A 299 -20.22 -17.76 5.79
N ASP A 300 -20.43 -18.34 6.97
CA ASP A 300 -21.05 -19.66 7.11
C ASP A 300 -22.48 -19.66 6.58
N PHE A 301 -23.29 -18.66 6.95
CA PHE A 301 -24.64 -18.50 6.39
C PHE A 301 -24.61 -18.32 4.87
N VAL A 302 -23.68 -17.53 4.33
CA VAL A 302 -23.52 -17.31 2.88
C VAL A 302 -23.17 -18.62 2.16
N VAL A 303 -22.35 -19.47 2.79
CA VAL A 303 -21.99 -20.77 2.24
C VAL A 303 -23.19 -21.71 2.20
N GLU A 304 -24.00 -21.71 3.25
CA GLU A 304 -25.21 -22.52 3.36
C GLU A 304 -26.31 -22.06 2.40
N ASP A 305 -26.72 -20.79 2.48
CA ASP A 305 -27.78 -20.22 1.64
C ASP A 305 -27.42 -18.81 1.13
N PHE A 306 -26.71 -18.78 0.00
CA PHE A 306 -26.25 -17.53 -0.63
C PHE A 306 -27.40 -16.59 -0.99
N ASP A 307 -28.50 -17.12 -1.53
CA ASP A 307 -29.59 -16.33 -2.07
C ASP A 307 -30.42 -15.69 -0.95
N GLU A 308 -30.74 -16.45 0.11
CA GLU A 308 -31.45 -15.93 1.29
C GLU A 308 -30.64 -14.81 1.94
N VAL A 309 -29.37 -15.05 2.26
CA VAL A 309 -28.51 -14.07 2.93
C VAL A 309 -28.34 -12.81 2.09
N CYS A 310 -28.22 -12.94 0.76
CA CYS A 310 -28.19 -11.78 -0.15
C CYS A 310 -29.49 -10.96 -0.10
N ILE A 311 -30.65 -11.61 -0.10
CA ILE A 311 -31.95 -10.91 -0.02
C ILE A 311 -32.05 -10.17 1.30
N ILE A 312 -31.69 -10.82 2.41
CA ILE A 312 -31.74 -10.22 3.74
C ILE A 312 -30.74 -9.06 3.87
N MET A 313 -29.50 -9.21 3.38
CA MET A 313 -28.51 -8.12 3.38
C MET A 313 -28.98 -6.91 2.58
N ARG A 314 -29.59 -7.14 1.42
CA ARG A 314 -30.18 -6.05 0.61
C ARG A 314 -31.30 -5.35 1.36
N ASN A 315 -32.17 -6.10 2.04
CA ASN A 315 -33.23 -5.52 2.87
C ASN A 315 -32.64 -4.73 4.04
N PHE A 316 -31.67 -5.30 4.75
CA PHE A 316 -30.96 -4.63 5.85
C PHE A 316 -30.42 -3.26 5.43
N ILE A 317 -29.66 -3.20 4.32
CA ILE A 317 -29.09 -1.95 3.79
C ILE A 317 -30.18 -0.90 3.46
N ASN A 318 -31.33 -1.35 2.97
CA ASN A 318 -32.44 -0.45 2.63
C ASN A 318 -33.26 0.00 3.84
N THR A 319 -33.23 -0.74 4.95
CA THR A 319 -34.15 -0.55 6.08
C THR A 319 -33.48 0.08 7.30
N VAL A 320 -32.21 -0.25 7.54
CA VAL A 320 -31.47 0.19 8.74
C VAL A 320 -30.68 1.46 8.40
N PRO A 321 -31.03 2.63 8.96
CA PRO A 321 -30.31 3.87 8.70
C PRO A 321 -28.91 3.80 9.32
N THR A 322 -27.89 4.07 8.49
CA THR A 322 -26.46 4.32 8.82
C THR A 322 -25.92 3.65 10.10
N CYS A 323 -25.03 2.67 9.90
CA CYS A 323 -24.30 2.02 10.99
C CYS A 323 -23.47 3.04 11.78
N THR A 324 -23.49 2.95 13.11
CA THR A 324 -22.70 3.82 14.00
C THR A 324 -21.55 3.03 14.62
N ALA A 325 -20.47 3.72 15.03
CA ALA A 325 -19.34 3.06 15.71
C ALA A 325 -19.75 2.34 17.02
N ALA A 326 -20.85 2.76 17.65
CA ALA A 326 -21.36 2.15 18.89
C ALA A 326 -22.02 0.79 18.68
N SER A 327 -22.44 0.48 17.45
CA SER A 327 -23.07 -0.80 17.10
C SER A 327 -22.53 -1.26 15.74
N PRO A 328 -21.58 -2.20 15.72
CA PRO A 328 -20.94 -2.62 14.48
C PRO A 328 -21.97 -3.09 13.46
N ALA A 329 -21.73 -2.75 12.18
CA ALA A 329 -22.63 -3.09 11.08
C ALA A 329 -23.00 -4.59 11.06
N LEU A 330 -22.04 -5.48 11.39
CA LEU A 330 -22.30 -6.91 11.46
C LEU A 330 -23.20 -7.35 12.59
N ALA A 331 -23.07 -6.74 13.78
CA ALA A 331 -23.96 -7.07 14.88
C ALA A 331 -25.39 -6.64 14.55
N GLN A 332 -25.56 -5.47 13.91
CA GLN A 332 -26.87 -5.02 13.44
C GLN A 332 -27.42 -5.93 12.34
N PHE A 333 -26.58 -6.33 11.38
CA PHE A 333 -26.99 -7.24 10.32
C PHE A 333 -27.36 -8.61 10.88
N LEU A 334 -26.58 -9.20 11.78
CA LEU A 334 -26.89 -10.51 12.37
C LEU A 334 -28.19 -10.48 13.18
N LYS A 335 -28.45 -9.38 13.90
CA LYS A 335 -29.72 -9.19 14.57
C LYS A 335 -30.89 -9.09 13.58
N PHE A 336 -30.71 -8.31 12.52
CA PHE A 336 -31.71 -8.22 11.46
C PHE A 336 -31.93 -9.57 10.76
N TYR A 337 -30.87 -10.34 10.58
CA TYR A 337 -30.88 -11.66 9.97
C TYR A 337 -31.59 -12.69 10.85
N SER A 338 -31.34 -12.71 12.16
CA SER A 338 -32.01 -13.62 13.09
C SER A 338 -33.53 -13.38 13.14
N GLU A 339 -33.97 -12.14 12.95
CA GLU A 339 -35.39 -11.77 12.88
C GLU A 339 -36.03 -12.09 11.51
N ALA A 340 -35.22 -12.14 10.43
CA ALA A 340 -35.71 -12.26 9.06
C ALA A 340 -35.61 -13.68 8.46
N THR A 341 -34.67 -14.50 8.94
CA THR A 341 -34.48 -15.86 8.42
C THR A 341 -35.65 -16.78 8.81
N GLN A 342 -35.96 -17.75 7.94
CA GLN A 342 -36.99 -18.75 8.21
C GLN A 342 -36.45 -20.00 8.91
N TYR A 343 -35.11 -20.12 9.01
CA TYR A 343 -34.44 -21.29 9.57
C TYR A 343 -34.15 -21.09 11.06
N SER A 344 -34.83 -21.87 11.91
CA SER A 344 -34.67 -21.78 13.37
C SER A 344 -33.24 -22.01 13.84
N VAL A 345 -32.51 -22.90 13.17
CA VAL A 345 -31.09 -23.18 13.47
C VAL A 345 -30.23 -21.93 13.20
N ASN A 346 -30.43 -21.26 12.06
CA ASN A 346 -29.67 -20.05 11.72
C ASN A 346 -29.98 -18.89 12.65
N MET A 347 -31.24 -18.79 13.10
CA MET A 347 -31.66 -17.83 14.12
C MET A 347 -30.92 -18.07 15.46
N GLU A 348 -30.84 -19.33 15.92
CA GLU A 348 -30.12 -19.70 17.15
C GLU A 348 -28.63 -19.39 17.04
N VAL A 349 -27.98 -19.78 15.93
CA VAL A 349 -26.54 -19.52 15.69
C VAL A 349 -26.26 -18.02 15.63
N ALA A 350 -27.12 -17.24 14.97
CA ALA A 350 -26.96 -15.79 14.90
C ALA A 350 -27.09 -15.14 16.29
N GLN A 351 -28.04 -15.61 17.11
CA GLN A 351 -28.23 -15.09 18.46
C GLN A 351 -27.06 -15.45 19.38
N GLU A 352 -26.55 -16.69 19.32
CA GLU A 352 -25.38 -17.11 20.08
C GLU A 352 -24.15 -16.28 19.73
N ALA A 353 -23.92 -16.02 18.44
CA ALA A 353 -22.83 -15.18 17.97
C ALA A 353 -22.93 -13.74 18.49
N LEU A 354 -24.14 -13.17 18.53
CA LEU A 354 -24.40 -11.85 19.10
C LEU A 354 -24.14 -11.80 20.61
N ASP A 355 -24.62 -12.80 21.34
CA ASP A 355 -24.44 -12.88 22.80
C ASP A 355 -22.95 -13.00 23.17
N LEU A 356 -22.21 -13.82 22.42
CA LEU A 356 -20.76 -13.95 22.57
C LEU A 356 -20.06 -12.61 22.32
N PHE A 357 -20.39 -11.94 21.22
CA PHE A 357 -19.81 -10.64 20.88
C PHE A 357 -20.10 -9.56 21.94
N VAL A 358 -21.32 -9.49 22.47
CA VAL A 358 -21.68 -8.56 23.54
C VAL A 358 -20.87 -8.85 24.81
N LYS A 359 -20.73 -10.14 25.16
CA LYS A 359 -19.95 -10.57 26.33
C LYS A 359 -18.48 -10.19 26.19
N GLU A 360 -17.86 -10.45 25.04
CA GLU A 360 -16.47 -10.10 24.76
C GLU A 360 -16.24 -8.59 24.79
N SER A 361 -17.13 -7.82 24.15
CA SER A 361 -17.06 -6.35 24.16
C SER A 361 -17.19 -5.76 25.57
N ALA A 362 -18.03 -6.35 26.44
CA ALA A 362 -18.14 -5.95 27.84
C ALA A 362 -16.86 -6.22 28.63
N VAL A 363 -16.21 -7.36 28.42
CA VAL A 363 -14.94 -7.73 29.06
C VAL A 363 -13.82 -6.76 28.65
N GLN A 364 -13.70 -6.47 27.35
CA GLN A 364 -12.69 -5.52 26.85
C GLN A 364 -12.89 -4.12 27.43
N LYS A 365 -14.13 -3.62 27.49
CA LYS A 365 -14.44 -2.32 28.12
C LYS A 365 -14.07 -2.30 29.60
N ALA A 366 -14.34 -3.38 30.34
CA ALA A 366 -13.97 -3.48 31.75
C ALA A 366 -12.44 -3.50 31.93
N GLN A 367 -11.70 -4.21 31.08
CA GLN A 367 -10.24 -4.22 31.09
C GLN A 367 -9.64 -2.86 30.75
N ALA A 368 -10.17 -2.16 29.74
CA ALA A 368 -9.71 -0.82 29.39
C ALA A 368 -9.92 0.19 30.55
N HIS A 369 -11.02 0.06 31.30
CA HIS A 369 -11.23 0.87 32.50
C HIS A 369 -10.24 0.56 33.62
N LEU A 370 -9.84 -0.70 33.82
CA LEU A 370 -8.84 -1.07 34.83
C LEU A 370 -7.45 -0.51 34.50
N VAL A 371 -7.02 -0.64 33.23
CA VAL A 371 -5.71 -0.10 32.78
C VAL A 371 -5.65 1.42 32.95
N ASN A 372 -6.74 2.13 32.63
CA ASN A 372 -6.79 3.58 32.81
C ASN A 372 -6.75 4.02 34.29
N ASN A 373 -7.35 3.23 35.19
CA ASN A 373 -7.32 3.52 36.62
C ASN A 373 -5.94 3.21 37.26
N GLU A 374 -5.24 2.18 36.78
CA GLU A 374 -3.89 1.82 37.24
C GLU A 374 -2.86 2.88 36.81
N VAL A 375 -2.95 3.37 35.57
CA VAL A 375 -2.10 4.49 35.08
C VAL A 375 -2.41 5.81 35.82
N ALA A 376 -3.66 6.05 36.20
CA ALA A 376 -4.02 7.22 37.01
C ALA A 376 -3.49 7.12 38.45
N ALA A 377 -3.50 5.93 39.05
CA ALA A 377 -2.97 5.70 40.40
C ALA A 377 -1.43 5.85 40.47
N ASP A 378 -0.70 5.37 39.46
CA ASP A 378 0.76 5.52 39.38
C ASP A 378 1.20 6.98 39.12
N ALA A 379 0.35 7.79 38.48
CA ALA A 379 0.60 9.21 38.29
C ALA A 379 0.45 10.03 39.59
N GLU A 380 -0.34 9.56 40.56
CA GLU A 380 -0.51 10.22 41.86
C GLU A 380 0.59 9.87 42.87
N ASP A 381 1.26 8.71 42.76
CA ASP A 381 2.35 8.28 43.67
C ASP A 381 3.71 8.95 43.37
N HIS A 382 3.88 9.56 42.19
CA HIS A 382 5.10 10.29 41.83
C HIS A 382 5.06 11.80 42.11
N SER A 383 4.03 12.32 42.77
CA SER A 383 3.88 13.76 43.06
C SER A 383 4.52 14.24 44.39
N TRP A 384 5.29 13.40 45.11
CA TRP A 384 5.93 13.80 46.38
C TRP A 384 7.40 13.38 46.44
N LYS A 385 8.27 14.13 45.75
CA LYS A 385 9.71 14.29 46.07
C LYS A 385 10.35 15.31 45.11
N ASN A 386 10.05 16.58 45.31
CA ASN A 386 10.98 17.64 44.91
C ASN A 386 11.53 18.26 46.19
N GLU A 387 12.73 17.82 46.54
CA GLU A 387 13.58 18.43 47.56
C GLU A 387 13.87 19.88 47.16
N VAL A 388 13.68 20.77 48.13
CA VAL A 388 14.06 22.17 48.10
C VAL A 388 15.59 22.27 48.16
N PRO A 389 16.26 23.02 47.27
CA PRO A 389 17.64 23.43 47.49
C PRO A 389 17.67 24.71 48.33
N GLU A 390 18.46 24.67 49.40
CA GLU A 390 18.77 25.74 50.32
C GLU A 390 19.79 26.74 49.70
N GLU A 391 19.59 28.03 50.00
CA GLU A 391 20.54 29.16 49.95
C GLU A 391 20.89 29.84 48.61
N ALA A 392 20.35 31.05 48.40
CA ALA A 392 21.09 32.32 48.56
C ALA A 392 20.19 33.58 48.38
N GLN A 393 20.50 34.61 49.17
CA GLN A 393 19.92 35.97 49.31
C GLN A 393 19.63 36.72 47.98
N ASP A 394 18.78 37.75 47.84
CA ASP A 394 18.53 38.91 48.71
C ASP A 394 17.29 39.74 48.21
N GLN A 395 16.58 40.36 49.15
CA GLN A 395 15.84 41.65 49.15
C GLN A 395 14.68 42.06 48.20
N CYS A 396 13.62 42.54 48.87
CA CYS A 396 12.62 43.61 48.54
C CYS A 396 11.50 43.28 47.51
N THR A 397 10.20 43.61 47.68
CA THR A 397 9.42 44.40 48.65
C THR A 397 7.90 44.19 48.41
N ASN A 398 7.12 44.14 49.51
CA ASN A 398 5.77 44.70 49.77
C ASN A 398 4.46 44.22 49.12
N LYS A 399 3.47 44.10 50.05
CA LYS A 399 1.99 44.34 50.00
C LYS A 399 1.12 43.27 49.30
N GLU A 400 -0.08 42.88 49.76
CA GLU A 400 -0.97 43.14 50.91
C GLU A 400 -2.18 42.17 50.74
N VAL A 401 -2.71 41.59 51.85
CA VAL A 401 -4.17 41.47 52.21
C VAL A 401 -5.08 40.61 51.28
N ALA A 402 -6.07 39.78 51.67
CA ALA A 402 -6.88 39.45 52.87
C ALA A 402 -7.53 38.04 52.62
N GLU A 403 -7.78 37.18 53.63
CA GLU A 403 -9.11 36.92 54.27
C GLU A 403 -10.22 36.40 53.30
N GLU A 404 -11.07 35.40 53.57
CA GLU A 404 -11.42 34.64 54.78
C GLU A 404 -12.55 33.61 54.45
N ALA A 405 -12.63 32.55 55.28
CA ALA A 405 -13.77 31.71 55.70
C ALA A 405 -14.63 30.88 54.71
N HIS A 406 -14.72 29.54 54.86
CA HIS A 406 -15.61 28.74 55.77
C HIS A 406 -17.07 28.67 55.25
N ASN A 407 -17.84 27.57 55.25
CA ASN A 407 -17.71 26.22 55.79
C ASN A 407 -18.92 25.33 55.35
N GLN A 408 -18.75 24.01 55.45
CA GLN A 408 -19.74 22.94 55.78
C GLN A 408 -20.98 22.70 54.87
N CYS A 409 -21.18 21.53 54.25
CA CYS A 409 -21.40 20.16 54.75
C CYS A 409 -22.83 19.91 55.31
N VAL A 410 -23.56 18.94 54.72
CA VAL A 410 -24.23 17.79 55.37
C VAL A 410 -25.37 17.19 54.49
N ASN A 411 -25.33 15.86 54.41
CA ASN A 411 -26.28 14.89 53.83
C ASN A 411 -27.75 15.01 54.31
N LYS A 412 -28.71 14.54 53.50
CA LYS A 412 -29.62 13.42 53.88
C LYS A 412 -30.55 12.92 52.76
N GLU A 413 -30.81 11.62 52.84
CA GLU A 413 -31.76 10.76 52.13
C GLU A 413 -33.25 11.09 52.31
N PHE A 414 -34.07 10.47 51.42
CA PHE A 414 -35.39 9.80 51.56
C PHE A 414 -36.21 10.11 50.27
N ALA A 415 -36.46 9.17 49.36
CA ALA A 415 -37.35 7.98 49.36
C ALA A 415 -38.84 8.29 49.10
N GLU A 416 -39.38 7.50 48.16
CA GLU A 416 -40.77 7.00 48.02
C GLU A 416 -41.88 7.80 47.29
N GLU A 417 -42.40 7.09 46.26
CA GLU A 417 -43.81 6.81 45.92
C GLU A 417 -44.74 7.81 45.19
N GLY A 418 -45.59 7.22 44.32
CA GLY A 418 -46.81 7.82 43.75
C GLY A 418 -46.87 7.75 42.21
N GLN A 419 -47.06 6.59 41.59
CA GLN A 419 -48.36 6.07 41.10
C GLN A 419 -49.20 6.96 40.15
N GLU A 420 -49.53 6.33 39.02
CA GLU A 420 -50.81 6.29 38.30
C GLU A 420 -51.22 7.34 37.24
N GLN A 421 -51.41 6.75 36.04
CA GLN A 421 -52.52 6.88 35.09
C GLN A 421 -52.80 8.25 34.44
N PHE A 422 -52.80 8.27 33.10
CA PHE A 422 -54.04 8.32 32.32
C PHE A 422 -53.80 8.06 30.83
N ALA A 423 -54.62 7.17 30.28
CA ALA A 423 -54.76 6.87 28.86
C ALA A 423 -55.64 7.91 28.13
N LYS A 424 -55.58 7.84 26.79
CA LYS A 424 -56.46 8.41 25.74
C LYS A 424 -56.03 9.74 25.11
N LYS A 425 -55.43 9.64 23.93
CA LYS A 425 -56.17 9.91 22.68
C LYS A 425 -55.57 9.15 21.51
#